data_AF-A0A4U1C363-F1
#
_entry.id   AF-A0A4U1C363-F1
#
_cell.length_a   1.000
_cell.length_b   1.000
_cell.length_c   1.000
_cell.angle_alpha   90.00
_cell.angle_beta   90.00
_cell.angle_gamma   90.00
#
_symmetry.space_group_name_H-M   'P 1'
#
loop_
_entity.id
_entity.type
_entity.pdbx_description
1 polymer ?
#
loop_
_entity_poly.entity_id
_entity_poly.type
_entity_poly.pdbx_seq_one_letter_code
_entity_poly.pdbx_strand_id
1 'polypeptide(L)'
;MLKGYKDHHIIKLIKDNHHSGCKEIIASYGSAIYGIIFRIVNDEALANELLKNTIYKLCNDIKCNKLNMLCVFTHLMQIARNLAKSHQQKLSTKPLKPIHLNTILDLIVNKGLSLIETAKIMNLSLAEVSSGLRVELKRKQNNIS
;
A
#
# COMPACT_ATOMS: atom_id res chain seq x y z
N MET A 1 -14.50 28.63 7.12
CA MET A 1 -14.47 28.24 8.55
C MET A 1 -15.29 26.98 8.90
N LEU A 2 -15.64 26.10 7.94
CA LEU A 2 -16.56 24.96 8.18
C LEU A 2 -15.89 23.60 8.50
N LYS A 3 -14.58 23.45 8.27
CA LYS A 3 -13.89 22.15 8.33
C LYS A 3 -13.66 21.63 9.76
N GLY A 4 -13.29 22.52 10.68
CA GLY A 4 -13.01 22.16 12.08
C GLY A 4 -14.24 21.68 12.85
N TYR A 5 -15.40 22.29 12.60
CA TYR A 5 -16.66 21.90 13.25
C TYR A 5 -17.11 20.49 12.83
N LYS A 6 -16.97 20.18 11.54
CA LYS A 6 -17.32 18.88 10.97
C LYS A 6 -16.44 17.74 11.52
N ASP A 7 -15.12 17.97 11.57
CA ASP A 7 -14.18 16.99 12.12
C ASP A 7 -14.45 16.71 13.60
N HIS A 8 -14.76 17.75 14.38
CA HIS A 8 -15.12 17.60 15.79
C HIS A 8 -16.41 16.79 15.96
N HIS A 9 -17.42 17.04 15.12
CA HIS A 9 -18.67 16.27 15.13
C HIS A 9 -18.44 14.79 14.81
N ILE A 10 -17.65 14.48 13.78
CA ILE A 10 -17.29 13.10 13.43
C ILE A 10 -16.58 12.39 14.59
N ILE A 11 -15.61 13.06 15.21
CA ILE A 11 -14.87 12.49 16.34
C ILE A 11 -15.80 12.19 17.50
N LYS A 12 -16.71 13.12 17.84
CA LYS A 12 -17.70 12.91 18.89
C LYS A 12 -18.61 11.73 18.56
N LEU A 13 -19.15 11.67 17.34
CA LEU A 13 -19.98 10.56 16.90
C LEU A 13 -19.24 9.21 17.00
N ILE A 14 -17.96 9.13 16.66
CA ILE A 14 -17.21 7.85 16.76
C ILE A 14 -16.99 7.42 18.21
N LYS A 15 -16.78 8.38 19.11
CA LYS A 15 -16.64 8.12 20.55
C LYS A 15 -17.96 7.67 21.17
N ASP A 16 -19.07 8.27 20.77
CA ASP A 16 -20.40 7.99 21.32
C ASP A 16 -21.05 6.76 20.65
N ASN A 17 -20.94 6.64 19.33
CA ASN A 17 -21.49 5.55 18.52
C ASN A 17 -20.69 5.32 17.21
N HIS A 18 -19.82 4.31 17.27
CA HIS A 18 -18.92 3.94 16.18
C HIS A 18 -19.59 3.83 14.80
N HIS A 19 -20.79 3.26 14.71
CA HIS A 19 -21.42 2.98 13.42
C HIS A 19 -21.88 4.26 12.71
N SER A 20 -22.50 5.17 13.45
CA SER A 20 -22.95 6.47 12.92
C SER A 20 -21.76 7.34 12.52
N GLY A 21 -20.68 7.33 13.32
CA GLY A 21 -19.46 8.06 13.01
C GLY A 21 -18.77 7.58 11.73
N CYS A 22 -18.67 6.27 11.50
CA CYS A 22 -18.09 5.74 10.26
C CYS A 22 -18.97 6.04 9.03
N LYS A 23 -20.30 6.05 9.16
CA LYS A 23 -21.21 6.51 8.09
C LYS A 23 -20.98 7.98 7.72
N GLU A 24 -20.79 8.83 8.73
CA GLU A 24 -20.52 10.25 8.50
C GLU A 24 -19.18 10.47 7.79
N ILE A 25 -18.15 9.67 8.09
CA ILE A 25 -16.88 9.67 7.35
C ILE A 25 -17.11 9.33 5.87
N ILE A 26 -17.91 8.29 5.59
CA ILE A 26 -18.21 7.86 4.21
C ILE A 26 -18.91 8.99 3.44
N ALA A 27 -19.98 9.55 4.01
CA ALA A 27 -20.71 10.65 3.39
C ALA A 27 -19.83 11.87 3.13
N SER A 28 -18.89 12.12 4.03
CA SER A 28 -18.05 13.33 4.02
C SER A 28 -16.82 13.23 3.14
N TYR A 29 -16.17 12.07 3.14
CA TYR A 29 -14.82 11.89 2.61
C TYR A 29 -14.70 10.69 1.69
N GLY A 30 -15.72 9.82 1.62
CA GLY A 30 -15.67 8.55 0.88
C GLY A 30 -15.26 8.71 -0.58
N SER A 31 -15.93 9.60 -1.32
CA SER A 31 -15.63 9.85 -2.74
C SER A 31 -14.19 10.35 -2.97
N ALA A 32 -13.74 11.32 -2.17
CA ALA A 32 -12.39 11.87 -2.29
C ALA A 32 -11.30 10.82 -1.99
N ILE A 33 -11.49 10.03 -0.93
CA ILE A 33 -10.54 8.99 -0.55
C ILE A 33 -10.56 7.84 -1.55
N TYR A 34 -11.73 7.45 -2.06
CA TYR A 34 -11.85 6.48 -3.14
C TYR A 34 -11.03 6.91 -4.36
N GLY A 35 -11.18 8.15 -4.82
CA GLY A 35 -10.42 8.66 -5.97
C GLY A 35 -8.91 8.61 -5.78
N ILE A 36 -8.42 8.89 -4.57
CA ILE A 36 -6.99 8.78 -4.23
C ILE A 36 -6.51 7.33 -4.29
N ILE A 37 -7.26 6.40 -3.68
CA ILE A 37 -6.91 4.98 -3.67
C ILE A 37 -6.93 4.43 -5.10
N PHE A 38 -8.00 4.71 -5.86
CA PHE A 38 -8.18 4.24 -7.23
C PHE A 38 -7.04 4.70 -8.14
N ARG A 39 -6.57 5.96 -8.03
CA ARG A 39 -5.40 6.42 -8.79
C ARG A 39 -4.11 5.66 -8.49
N ILE A 40 -4.00 5.01 -7.34
CA ILE A 40 -2.79 4.25 -6.96
C ILE A 40 -2.92 2.79 -7.40
N VAL A 41 -4.10 2.19 -7.26
CA VAL A 41 -4.28 0.75 -7.50
C VAL A 41 -4.86 0.39 -8.85
N ASN A 42 -5.56 1.32 -9.50
CA ASN A 42 -6.23 1.17 -10.79
C ASN A 42 -7.13 -0.07 -10.90
N ASP A 43 -7.77 -0.44 -9.78
CA ASP A 43 -8.65 -1.60 -9.62
C ASP A 43 -9.81 -1.17 -8.70
N GLU A 44 -11.04 -1.26 -9.21
CA GLU A 44 -12.24 -0.83 -8.50
C GLU A 44 -12.59 -1.70 -7.29
N ALA A 45 -12.48 -3.02 -7.43
CA ALA A 45 -12.80 -3.95 -6.35
C ALA A 45 -11.82 -3.75 -5.18
N LEU A 46 -10.53 -3.65 -5.49
CA LEU A 46 -9.48 -3.37 -4.53
C LEU A 46 -9.61 -1.97 -3.93
N ALA A 47 -9.95 -0.95 -4.73
CA ALA A 47 -10.15 0.40 -4.22
C ALA A 47 -11.29 0.47 -3.19
N ASN A 48 -12.40 -0.23 -3.46
CA ASN A 48 -13.52 -0.35 -2.54
C ASN A 48 -13.14 -1.09 -1.24
N GLU A 49 -12.36 -2.16 -1.32
CA GLU A 49 -11.86 -2.87 -0.14
C GLU A 49 -10.94 -1.99 0.71
N LEU A 50 -9.96 -1.34 0.08
CA LEU A 50 -9.00 -0.47 0.76
C LEU A 50 -9.68 0.76 1.38
N LEU A 51 -10.75 1.29 0.77
CA LEU A 51 -11.56 2.36 1.36
C LEU A 51 -12.21 1.90 2.67
N LYS A 52 -12.85 0.72 2.68
CA LYS A 52 -13.46 0.14 3.90
C LYS A 52 -12.41 -0.05 5.00
N ASN A 53 -11.26 -0.61 4.66
CA ASN A 53 -10.14 -0.82 5.59
C ASN A 53 -9.61 0.51 6.14
N THR A 54 -9.54 1.54 5.30
CA THR A 54 -9.10 2.88 5.67
C THR A 54 -10.03 3.52 6.70
N ILE A 55 -11.35 3.46 6.46
CA ILE A 55 -12.37 4.00 7.37
C ILE A 55 -12.35 3.24 8.70
N TYR A 56 -12.32 1.91 8.66
CA TYR A 56 -12.25 1.09 9.86
C TYR A 56 -11.03 1.44 10.72
N LYS A 57 -9.87 1.61 10.09
CA LYS A 57 -8.63 1.98 10.79
C LYS A 57 -8.70 3.37 11.39
N LEU A 58 -9.25 4.36 10.68
CA LEU A 58 -9.48 5.70 11.24
C LEU A 58 -10.41 5.65 12.46
N CYS A 59 -11.54 4.95 12.36
CA CYS A 59 -12.49 4.84 13.46
C CYS A 59 -11.84 4.23 14.71
N ASN A 60 -10.96 3.23 14.54
CA ASN A 60 -10.16 2.66 15.64
C ASN A 60 -9.10 3.64 16.19
N ASP A 61 -8.39 4.37 15.34
CA ASP A 61 -7.39 5.34 15.78
C ASP A 61 -8.02 6.49 16.60
N ILE A 62 -9.22 6.94 16.23
CA ILE A 62 -9.99 7.94 16.96
C ILE A 62 -10.41 7.41 18.34
N LYS A 63 -10.89 6.16 18.42
CA LYS A 63 -11.23 5.50 19.69
C LYS A 63 -10.04 5.40 20.63
N CYS A 64 -8.87 5.06 20.11
CA CYS A 64 -7.65 4.95 20.89
C CYS A 64 -7.01 6.31 21.24
N ASN A 65 -7.70 7.44 21.00
CA ASN A 65 -7.20 8.81 21.19
C ASN A 65 -5.83 9.07 20.52
N LYS A 66 -5.54 8.36 19.42
CA LYS A 66 -4.30 8.56 18.64
C LYS A 66 -4.38 9.76 17.69
N LEU A 67 -5.55 10.42 17.63
CA LEU A 67 -5.83 11.50 16.71
C LEU A 67 -5.88 12.85 17.42
N ASN A 68 -5.22 13.85 16.83
CA ASN A 68 -5.40 15.23 17.23
C ASN A 68 -6.66 15.79 16.53
N MET A 69 -7.52 16.52 17.25
CA MET A 69 -8.92 16.79 16.86
C MET A 69 -9.14 17.53 15.53
N LEU A 70 -8.10 18.09 14.91
CA LEU A 70 -8.21 19.04 13.80
C LEU A 70 -7.91 18.47 12.41
N CYS A 71 -7.62 17.17 12.29
CA CYS A 71 -7.00 16.62 11.07
C CYS A 71 -7.58 15.26 10.62
N VAL A 72 -8.91 15.05 10.70
CA VAL A 72 -9.53 13.76 10.31
C VAL A 72 -9.21 13.42 8.86
N PHE A 73 -9.40 14.39 7.96
CA PHE A 73 -9.10 14.19 6.54
C PHE A 73 -7.62 13.87 6.28
N THR A 74 -6.70 14.56 6.96
CA THR A 74 -5.26 14.35 6.79
C THR A 74 -4.86 12.94 7.23
N HIS A 75 -5.35 12.47 8.37
CA HIS A 75 -5.06 11.11 8.86
C HIS A 75 -5.67 10.05 7.95
N LEU A 76 -6.90 10.27 7.48
CA LEU A 76 -7.58 9.40 6.52
C LEU A 76 -6.78 9.26 5.22
N MET A 77 -6.26 10.36 4.67
CA MET A 77 -5.38 10.34 3.50
C MET A 77 -4.05 9.62 3.75
N GLN A 78 -3.48 9.73 4.94
CA GLN A 78 -2.25 9.05 5.31
C GLN A 78 -2.46 7.53 5.34
N ILE A 79 -3.54 7.07 5.98
CA ILE A 79 -3.91 5.67 6.03
C ILE A 79 -4.15 5.12 4.61
N ALA A 80 -4.97 5.81 3.80
CA ALA A 80 -5.31 5.40 2.45
C ALA A 80 -4.07 5.17 1.58
N ARG A 81 -3.16 6.16 1.56
CA ARG A 81 -1.92 6.08 0.78
C ARG A 81 -1.00 4.95 1.25
N ASN A 82 -0.89 4.74 2.56
CA ASN A 82 -0.05 3.68 3.12
C ASN A 82 -0.60 2.30 2.76
N LEU A 83 -1.92 2.09 2.86
CA LEU A 83 -2.55 0.81 2.51
C LEU A 83 -2.43 0.51 1.01
N ALA A 84 -2.71 1.49 0.15
CA ALA A 84 -2.60 1.34 -1.30
C ALA A 84 -1.15 1.03 -1.72
N LYS A 85 -0.15 1.75 -1.18
CA LYS A 85 1.27 1.48 -1.45
C LYS A 85 1.70 0.10 -0.96
N SER A 86 1.27 -0.32 0.23
CA SER A 86 1.60 -1.65 0.75
C SER A 86 1.04 -2.76 -0.14
N HIS A 87 -0.17 -2.58 -0.68
CA HIS A 87 -0.75 -3.54 -1.61
C HIS A 87 0.01 -3.62 -2.93
N GLN A 88 0.39 -2.46 -3.50
CA GLN A 88 1.24 -2.40 -4.69
C GLN A 88 2.60 -3.07 -4.47
N GLN A 89 3.22 -2.85 -3.30
CA GLN A 89 4.47 -3.53 -2.96
C GLN A 89 4.31 -5.05 -2.90
N LYS A 90 3.24 -5.57 -2.29
CA LYS A 90 2.99 -7.02 -2.24
C LYS A 90 2.85 -7.66 -3.62
N LEU A 91 2.28 -6.94 -4.59
CA LEU A 91 2.23 -7.37 -5.98
C LEU A 91 3.63 -7.42 -6.61
N SER A 92 4.47 -6.42 -6.35
CA SER A 92 5.88 -6.39 -6.83
C SER A 92 6.83 -7.33 -6.08
N THR A 93 6.48 -7.76 -4.87
CA THR A 93 7.31 -8.65 -4.03
C THR A 93 6.81 -10.08 -4.01
N LYS A 94 5.92 -10.49 -4.91
CA LYS A 94 5.56 -11.90 -5.04
C LYS A 94 6.86 -12.67 -5.28
N PRO A 95 7.24 -13.62 -4.40
CA PRO A 95 8.57 -14.22 -4.46
C PRO A 95 8.74 -14.85 -5.83
N LEU A 96 9.76 -14.40 -6.56
CA LEU A 96 10.10 -15.01 -7.83
C LEU A 96 10.37 -16.49 -7.59
N LYS A 97 9.83 -17.34 -8.47
CA LYS A 97 10.06 -18.78 -8.38
C LYS A 97 11.57 -19.04 -8.34
N PRO A 98 12.06 -20.02 -7.55
CA PRO A 98 13.50 -20.31 -7.44
C PRO A 98 14.20 -20.50 -8.79
N ILE A 99 13.49 -21.08 -9.76
CA ILE A 99 14.02 -21.30 -11.10
C ILE A 99 14.25 -19.97 -11.85
N HIS A 100 13.39 -18.95 -11.64
CA HIS A 100 13.59 -17.61 -12.20
C HIS A 100 14.77 -16.89 -11.55
N LEU A 101 15.01 -17.08 -10.24
CA LEU A 101 16.14 -16.47 -9.54
C LEU A 101 17.50 -16.98 -10.06
N ASN A 102 17.62 -18.29 -10.24
CA ASN A 102 18.82 -18.90 -10.82
C ASN A 102 19.05 -18.41 -12.26
N THR A 103 17.98 -18.30 -13.06
CA THR A 103 18.07 -17.77 -14.42
C THR A 103 18.48 -16.30 -14.45
N ILE A 104 17.96 -15.45 -13.55
CA ILE A 104 18.38 -14.04 -13.46
C ILE A 104 19.88 -13.94 -13.19
N LEU A 105 20.39 -14.71 -12.22
CA LEU A 105 21.81 -14.69 -11.90
C LEU A 105 22.67 -15.18 -13.06
N ASP A 106 22.26 -16.26 -13.73
CA ASP A 106 22.98 -16.80 -14.90
C ASP A 106 23.06 -15.79 -16.05
N LEU A 107 21.93 -15.16 -16.41
CA LEU A 107 21.88 -14.17 -17.49
C LEU A 107 22.76 -12.95 -17.20
N ILE A 108 22.82 -12.49 -15.95
CA ILE A 108 23.58 -11.30 -15.59
C ILE A 108 25.06 -11.62 -15.39
N VAL A 109 25.37 -12.63 -14.57
CA VAL A 109 26.76 -12.93 -14.16
C VAL A 109 27.51 -13.70 -15.24
N ASN A 110 26.87 -14.72 -15.85
CA ASN A 110 27.56 -15.59 -16.81
C ASN A 110 27.43 -15.06 -18.24
N LYS A 111 26.29 -14.48 -18.60
CA LYS A 111 26.06 -13.94 -19.96
C LYS A 111 26.28 -12.43 -20.09
N GLY A 112 26.54 -11.72 -18.98
CA GLY A 112 26.88 -10.30 -19.00
C GLY A 112 25.75 -9.35 -19.36
N LEU A 113 24.48 -9.79 -19.30
CA LEU A 113 23.34 -8.95 -19.64
C LEU A 113 23.09 -7.87 -18.59
N SER A 114 22.62 -6.71 -19.04
CA SER A 114 22.11 -5.67 -18.16
C SER A 114 20.75 -6.06 -17.56
N LEU A 115 20.41 -5.45 -16.43
CA LEU A 115 19.10 -5.64 -15.77
C LEU A 115 17.92 -5.39 -16.71
N ILE A 116 18.07 -4.44 -17.64
CA ILE A 116 17.03 -4.06 -18.59
C ILE A 116 16.84 -5.16 -19.65
N GLU A 117 17.93 -5.72 -20.16
CA GLU A 117 17.88 -6.80 -21.14
C GLU A 117 17.34 -8.09 -20.53
N THR A 118 17.75 -8.43 -19.31
CA THR A 118 17.20 -9.55 -18.55
C THR A 118 15.70 -9.41 -18.31
N ALA A 119 15.23 -8.21 -17.94
CA ALA A 119 13.81 -7.93 -17.76
C ALA A 119 13.00 -8.16 -19.04
N LYS A 120 13.52 -7.72 -20.18
CA LYS A 120 12.89 -7.95 -21.50
C LYS A 120 12.83 -9.44 -21.86
N ILE A 121 13.94 -10.18 -21.69
CA ILE A 121 14.01 -11.62 -22.03
C ILE A 121 13.07 -12.45 -21.16
N MET A 122 12.99 -12.12 -19.87
CA MET A 122 12.18 -12.88 -18.92
C MET A 122 10.72 -12.42 -18.88
N ASN A 123 10.37 -11.37 -19.62
CA ASN A 123 9.07 -10.71 -19.57
C ASN A 123 8.67 -10.33 -18.13
N LEU A 124 9.62 -9.72 -17.41
CA LEU A 124 9.48 -9.27 -16.02
C LEU A 124 9.69 -7.75 -15.94
N SER A 125 9.22 -7.15 -14.85
CA SER A 125 9.56 -5.76 -14.53
C SER A 125 11.00 -5.62 -14.02
N LEU A 126 11.59 -4.44 -14.20
CA LEU A 126 12.95 -4.14 -13.70
C LEU A 126 13.06 -4.32 -12.17
N ALA A 127 11.97 -4.07 -11.44
CA ALA A 127 11.89 -4.24 -10.00
C ALA A 127 11.97 -5.73 -9.60
N GLU A 128 11.29 -6.61 -10.33
CA GLU A 128 11.35 -8.05 -10.10
C GLU A 128 12.74 -8.62 -10.33
N VAL A 129 13.41 -8.22 -11.43
CA VAL A 129 14.79 -8.63 -11.72
C VAL A 129 15.76 -8.12 -10.65
N SER A 130 15.66 -6.84 -10.29
CA SER A 130 16.52 -6.24 -9.25
C SER A 130 16.31 -6.87 -7.87
N SER A 131 15.05 -7.20 -7.54
CA SER A 131 14.72 -7.88 -6.29
C SER A 131 15.25 -9.31 -6.28
N GLY A 132 15.06 -10.05 -7.37
CA GLY A 132 15.56 -11.42 -7.51
C GLY A 132 17.08 -11.51 -7.41
N LEU A 133 17.81 -10.61 -8.08
CA LEU A 133 19.27 -10.55 -7.99
C LEU A 133 19.75 -10.28 -6.56
N ARG A 134 19.11 -9.34 -5.85
CA ARG A 134 19.45 -9.06 -4.43
C ARG A 134 19.26 -10.28 -3.54
N VAL A 135 18.18 -11.04 -3.75
CA VAL A 135 17.90 -12.26 -2.99
C VAL A 135 18.99 -13.30 -3.23
N GLU A 136 19.37 -13.56 -4.49
CA GLU A 136 20.33 -14.62 -4.81
C GLU A 136 21.77 -14.26 -4.38
N LEU A 137 22.15 -12.98 -4.46
CA LEU A 137 23.45 -12.50 -3.95
C LEU A 137 23.56 -12.71 -2.44
N LYS A 138 22.51 -12.40 -1.67
CA LYS A 138 22.46 -12.69 -0.23
C LYS A 138 22.53 -14.19 0.06
N ARG A 139 21.85 -15.01 -0.76
CA ARG A 139 21.84 -16.47 -0.61
C ARG A 139 23.23 -17.07 -0.80
N LYS A 140 23.97 -16.61 -1.82
CA LYS A 140 25.36 -17.02 -2.04
C LYS A 140 26.30 -16.54 -0.93
N GLN A 141 26.16 -15.31 -0.43
CA GLN A 141 26.94 -14.82 0.70
C GLN A 141 26.78 -15.71 1.95
N ASN A 142 25.54 -16.10 2.26
CA ASN A 142 25.26 -16.94 3.43
C ASN A 142 25.72 -18.41 3.27
N ASN A 143 25.91 -18.89 2.04
CA ASN A 143 26.40 -20.26 1.78
C ASN A 143 27.94 -20.35 1.71
N ILE A 144 28.66 -19.22 1.80
CA ILE A 144 30.13 -19.13 1.75
C ILE A 144 30.71 -18.85 3.17
N SER A 145 29.85 -18.62 4.18
CA SER A 145 30.20 -18.54 5.60
C SER A 145 29.93 -19.85 6.31
#